data_AF-A0A836UD15-F1
#
_entry.id   AF-A0A836UD15-F1
#
_cell.length_a   1.000
_cell.length_b   1.000
_cell.length_c   1.000
_cell.angle_alpha   90.00
_cell.angle_beta   90.00
_cell.angle_gamma   90.00
#
_symmetry.space_group_name_H-M   'P 1'
#
loop_
_entity.id
_entity.type
_entity.pdbx_description
1 polymer ?
#
loop_
_entity_poly.entity_id
_entity_poly.type
_entity_poly.pdbx_seq_one_letter_code
_entity_poly.pdbx_strand_id
1 'polypeptide(L)'
;MNVRLIPALILAVGGVGLLLAHPALYSRLWAYGVVVGLAGCGAGVAFLRMDRRDWPLPRKVSVALVVAGTSNLLSIAVNEGAAWSGLWLPATHCGLVCIGAWLAVDGVSLRLLGATFFAAAALAGFYAILQYYHLDPLPAITPFGSERIVSFFENPNFLGNFAACALPLALMAFVCAESLSARIVLAIGTCAIYAGMLLAGSRGGWMAGLAAVLIVVIGIARGMWQGRIMIAWLPLAALLFSLVATTLLLSQRPVVKSHDGPVTMSERILST
;
A
#
# COMPACT_ATOMS: atom_id res chain seq x y z
N MET A 1 -11.69 24.06 12.93
CA MET A 1 -11.29 22.96 12.01
C MET A 1 -10.15 22.19 12.67
N ASN A 2 -10.21 20.86 12.73
CA ASN A 2 -9.15 20.08 13.37
C ASN A 2 -7.82 20.33 12.63
N VAL A 3 -6.80 20.79 13.35
CA VAL A 3 -5.49 21.19 12.77
C VAL A 3 -4.82 20.01 12.04
N ARG A 4 -5.14 18.77 12.44
CA ARG A 4 -4.67 17.52 11.80
C ARG A 4 -5.31 17.23 10.44
N LEU A 5 -6.51 17.76 10.18
CA LEU A 5 -7.25 17.46 8.96
C LEU A 5 -6.58 18.05 7.71
N ILE A 6 -5.91 19.19 7.82
CA ILE A 6 -5.21 19.83 6.71
C ILE A 6 -4.10 18.93 6.15
N PRO A 7 -3.10 18.50 6.94
CA PRO A 7 -2.06 17.58 6.45
C PRO A 7 -2.64 16.23 6.01
N ALA A 8 -3.71 15.73 6.65
CA ALA A 8 -4.38 14.50 6.20
C ALA A 8 -4.99 14.66 4.79
N LEU A 9 -5.66 15.78 4.51
CA LEU A 9 -6.20 16.10 3.18
C LEU A 9 -5.09 16.26 2.14
N ILE A 10 -4.00 16.94 2.48
CA ILE A 10 -2.83 17.08 1.59
C ILE A 10 -2.26 15.69 1.24
N LEU A 11 -2.10 14.81 2.22
CA LEU A 11 -1.61 13.45 1.99
C LEU A 11 -2.61 12.59 1.21
N ALA A 12 -3.91 12.74 1.46
CA ALA A 12 -4.94 12.01 0.73
C ALA A 12 -4.98 12.43 -0.75
N VAL A 13 -5.12 13.73 -1.02
CA VAL A 13 -5.17 14.29 -2.38
C VAL A 13 -3.84 14.08 -3.08
N GLY A 14 -2.73 14.38 -2.41
CA GLY A 14 -1.38 14.18 -2.93
C GLY A 14 -1.08 12.72 -3.22
N GLY A 15 -1.50 11.79 -2.35
CA GLY A 15 -1.35 10.35 -2.56
C GLY A 15 -2.14 9.84 -3.77
N VAL A 16 -3.37 10.31 -3.97
CA VAL A 16 -4.15 10.01 -5.18
C VAL A 16 -3.48 10.60 -6.42
N GLY A 17 -3.03 11.85 -6.35
CA GLY A 17 -2.28 12.48 -7.43
C GLY A 17 -1.01 11.70 -7.79
N LEU A 18 -0.28 11.19 -6.79
CA LEU A 18 0.90 10.34 -6.99
C LEU A 18 0.57 8.98 -7.60
N LEU A 19 -0.56 8.38 -7.23
CA LEU A 19 -1.01 7.14 -7.86
C LEU A 19 -1.34 7.40 -9.34
N LEU A 20 -2.10 8.45 -9.61
CA LEU A 20 -2.51 8.85 -10.97
C LEU A 20 -1.37 9.45 -11.79
N ALA A 21 -0.18 9.63 -11.19
CA ALA A 21 1.06 9.98 -11.85
C ALA A 21 1.55 8.82 -12.70
N HIS A 22 0.80 8.52 -13.75
CA HIS A 22 1.20 7.55 -14.74
C HIS A 22 2.51 8.04 -15.38
N PRO A 23 3.52 7.19 -15.58
CA PRO A 23 4.81 7.58 -16.17
C PRO A 23 4.67 8.24 -17.54
N ALA A 24 3.61 7.92 -18.26
CA ALA A 24 3.26 8.53 -19.54
C ALA A 24 2.75 9.99 -19.46
N LEU A 25 2.34 10.45 -18.28
CA LEU A 25 1.71 11.77 -18.11
C LEU A 25 2.65 12.76 -17.42
N TYR A 26 3.35 12.38 -16.35
CA TYR A 26 4.25 13.29 -15.61
C TYR A 26 5.23 12.55 -14.69
N SER A 27 6.32 13.24 -14.31
CA SER A 27 7.35 12.71 -13.40
C SER A 27 6.82 12.55 -11.97
N ARG A 28 6.83 11.31 -11.48
CA ARG A 28 6.48 10.95 -10.10
C ARG A 28 7.36 11.63 -9.05
N LEU A 29 8.64 11.82 -9.36
CA LEU A 29 9.61 12.36 -8.41
C LEU A 29 9.30 13.80 -8.03
N TRP A 30 8.91 14.62 -9.02
CA TRP A 30 8.54 16.01 -8.77
C TRP A 30 7.24 16.11 -7.97
N ALA A 31 6.21 15.35 -8.37
CA ALA A 31 4.96 15.26 -7.62
C ALA A 31 5.21 14.79 -6.17
N TYR A 32 6.12 13.84 -5.96
CA TYR A 32 6.45 13.33 -4.63
C TYR A 32 7.07 14.42 -3.76
N GLY A 33 8.05 15.15 -4.31
CA GLY A 33 8.66 16.29 -3.62
C GLY A 33 7.64 17.37 -3.23
N VAL A 34 6.70 17.69 -4.13
CA VAL A 34 5.62 18.65 -3.85
C VAL A 34 4.70 18.16 -2.74
N VAL A 35 4.22 16.92 -2.81
CA VAL A 35 3.30 16.36 -1.80
C VAL A 35 3.97 16.28 -0.43
N VAL A 36 5.21 15.79 -0.37
CA VAL A 36 5.99 15.72 0.87
C VAL A 36 6.26 17.11 1.43
N GLY A 37 6.67 18.06 0.59
CA GLY A 37 6.93 19.44 0.99
C GLY A 37 5.67 20.10 1.58
N LEU A 38 4.54 19.97 0.90
CA LEU A 38 3.25 20.51 1.37
C LEU A 38 2.80 19.83 2.67
N ALA A 39 2.92 18.51 2.77
CA ALA A 39 2.56 17.77 3.98
C ALA A 39 3.46 18.16 5.16
N GLY A 40 4.76 18.31 4.93
CA GLY A 40 5.75 18.77 5.91
C GLY A 40 5.48 20.21 6.38
N CYS A 41 5.23 21.13 5.44
CA CYS A 41 4.84 22.51 5.77
C CYS A 41 3.51 22.56 6.53
N GLY A 42 2.51 21.79 6.11
CA GLY A 42 1.22 21.68 6.80
C GLY A 42 1.37 21.15 8.22
N ALA A 43 2.20 20.11 8.42
CA ALA A 43 2.53 19.57 9.73
C ALA A 43 3.34 20.57 10.58
N GLY A 44 4.26 21.34 9.97
CA GLY A 44 5.05 22.38 10.64
C GLY A 44 4.19 23.55 11.12
N VAL A 45 3.29 24.06 10.28
CA VAL A 45 2.33 25.11 10.68
C VAL A 45 1.38 24.59 11.76
N ALA A 46 0.93 23.34 11.64
CA ALA A 46 0.15 22.69 12.68
C ALA A 46 0.92 22.62 14.00
N PHE A 47 2.19 22.22 13.96
CA PHE A 47 3.08 22.12 15.11
C PHE A 47 3.29 23.46 15.80
N LEU A 48 3.50 24.55 15.06
CA LEU A 48 3.64 25.90 15.63
C LEU A 48 2.38 26.39 16.35
N ARG A 49 1.22 25.79 16.08
CA ARG A 49 -0.06 26.10 16.72
C ARG A 49 -0.43 25.10 17.83
N MET A 50 0.38 24.07 18.06
CA MET A 50 0.15 23.07 19.10
C MET A 50 0.72 23.50 20.43
N ASP A 51 0.01 23.18 21.51
CA ASP A 51 0.57 23.26 22.84
C ASP A 51 1.64 22.17 23.02
N ARG A 52 2.73 22.47 23.76
CA ARG A 52 3.90 21.58 23.94
C ARG A 52 3.57 20.17 24.47
N ARG A 53 2.35 19.93 24.94
CA ARG A 53 1.88 18.62 25.46
C ARG A 53 1.30 17.69 24.37
N ASP A 54 1.10 18.16 23.15
CA ASP A 54 0.31 17.45 22.13
C ASP A 54 1.11 16.58 21.15
N TRP A 55 2.42 16.40 21.38
CA TRP A 55 3.26 15.54 20.55
C TRP A 55 3.62 14.20 21.21
N PRO A 56 2.73 13.19 21.21
CA PRO A 56 3.09 11.86 21.67
C PRO A 56 3.39 10.98 20.46
N LEU A 57 4.63 10.98 19.96
CA LEU A 57 5.08 9.79 19.23
C LEU A 57 5.04 8.62 20.21
N PRO A 58 4.30 7.54 19.93
CA PRO A 58 4.29 6.38 20.80
C PRO A 58 5.72 5.87 20.99
N ARG A 59 6.11 5.51 22.21
CA ARG A 59 7.48 5.01 22.52
C ARG A 59 7.96 3.97 21.50
N LYS A 60 7.06 3.09 21.04
CA LYS A 60 7.35 2.07 20.02
C LYS A 60 7.76 2.67 18.67
N VAL A 61 7.07 3.72 18.21
CA VAL A 61 7.39 4.43 16.97
C VAL A 61 8.73 5.16 17.12
N SER A 62 8.96 5.83 18.25
CA SER A 62 10.22 6.53 18.52
C SER A 62 11.42 5.58 18.49
N VAL A 63 11.30 4.41 19.13
CA VAL A 63 12.37 3.39 19.10
C VAL A 63 12.63 2.91 17.68
N ALA A 64 11.58 2.61 16.90
CA ALA A 64 11.73 2.18 15.51
C ALA A 64 12.43 3.24 14.65
N LEU A 65 12.07 4.52 14.83
CA LEU A 65 12.70 5.64 14.11
C LEU A 65 14.16 5.83 14.51
N VAL A 66 14.49 5.68 15.80
CA VAL A 66 15.90 5.75 16.24
C VAL A 66 16.70 4.61 15.62
N VAL A 67 16.20 3.38 15.66
CA VAL A 67 16.89 2.22 15.06
C VAL A 67 17.07 2.41 13.54
N ALA A 68 16.03 2.88 12.85
CA ALA A 68 16.12 3.16 11.42
C ALA A 68 17.13 4.29 11.13
N GLY A 69 17.10 5.37 11.91
CA GLY A 69 18.00 6.51 11.77
C GLY A 69 19.45 6.12 12.01
N THR A 70 19.75 5.41 13.10
CA THR A 70 21.12 4.97 13.42
C THR A 70 21.64 3.98 12.38
N SER A 71 20.79 3.06 11.88
CA SER A 71 21.16 2.14 10.81
C SER A 71 21.54 2.88 9.52
N ASN A 72 20.77 3.89 9.12
CA ASN A 72 21.10 4.71 7.94
C ASN A 72 22.39 5.50 8.14
N LEU A 73 22.59 6.11 9.31
CA LEU A 73 23.82 6.86 9.62
C LEU A 73 25.05 5.95 9.64
N LEU A 74 24.94 4.76 10.23
CA LEU A 74 26.01 3.78 10.25
C LEU A 74 26.33 3.28 8.83
N SER A 75 25.31 3.01 8.01
CA SER A 75 25.50 2.61 6.61
C SER A 75 26.28 3.65 5.81
N ILE A 76 26.01 4.94 6.03
CA ILE A 76 26.76 6.02 5.36
C ILE A 76 28.17 6.15 5.92
N ALA A 77 28.34 6.03 7.23
CA ALA A 77 29.66 6.13 7.86
C ALA A 77 30.62 5.01 7.43
N VAL A 78 30.10 3.83 7.10
CA VAL A 78 30.90 2.65 6.73
C VAL A 78 31.14 2.55 5.22
N ASN A 79 30.26 3.08 4.38
CA ASN A 79 30.39 2.92 2.93
C ASN A 79 31.17 4.09 2.28
N GLU A 80 32.38 3.77 1.80
CA GLU A 80 33.22 4.66 0.99
C GLU A 80 32.54 4.94 -0.37
N GLY A 81 31.76 6.02 -0.44
CA GLY A 81 30.97 6.38 -1.63
C GLY A 81 29.52 6.72 -1.34
N ALA A 82 29.06 6.57 -0.09
CA ALA A 82 27.75 7.03 0.31
C ALA A 82 27.68 8.57 0.28
N ALA A 83 26.83 9.11 -0.59
CA ALA A 83 26.56 10.54 -0.64
C ALA A 83 25.61 10.95 0.49
N TRP A 84 25.89 12.07 1.16
CA TRP A 84 25.00 12.65 2.18
C TRP A 84 23.60 12.98 1.63
N SER A 85 23.48 13.29 0.34
CA SER A 85 22.19 13.47 -0.34
C SER A 85 21.32 12.21 -0.30
N GLY A 86 21.93 11.02 -0.14
CA GLY A 86 21.22 9.76 0.04
C GLY A 86 20.40 9.68 1.33
N LEU A 87 20.66 10.56 2.33
CA LEU A 87 19.85 10.64 3.56
C LEU A 87 18.48 11.25 3.34
N TRP A 88 18.28 12.02 2.26
CA TRP A 88 17.03 12.71 2.00
C TRP A 88 15.84 11.74 2.03
N LEU A 89 15.92 10.64 1.27
CA LEU A 89 14.80 9.72 1.11
C LEU A 89 14.45 8.98 2.43
N PRO A 90 15.41 8.38 3.16
CA PRO A 90 15.15 7.82 4.49
C PRO A 90 14.61 8.85 5.49
N ALA A 91 15.15 10.08 5.49
CA ALA A 91 14.68 11.14 6.37
C ALA A 91 13.23 11.54 6.05
N THR A 92 12.88 11.65 4.77
CA THR A 92 11.51 11.89 4.32
C THR A 92 10.57 10.79 4.79
N HIS A 93 10.95 9.51 4.64
CA HIS A 93 10.15 8.39 5.11
C HIS A 93 9.95 8.42 6.64
N CYS A 94 11.01 8.72 7.40
CA CYS A 94 10.91 8.90 8.85
C CYS A 94 9.95 10.05 9.21
N GLY A 95 10.04 11.18 8.50
CA GLY A 95 9.13 12.31 8.64
C GLY A 95 7.67 11.94 8.36
N LEU A 96 7.41 11.19 7.30
CA LEU A 96 6.07 10.69 6.97
C LEU A 96 5.53 9.72 8.03
N VAL A 97 6.38 8.86 8.61
CA VAL A 97 6.01 8.00 9.74
C VAL A 97 5.65 8.84 10.97
N CYS A 98 6.42 9.89 11.27
CA CYS A 98 6.12 10.81 12.36
C CYS A 98 4.75 11.50 12.16
N ILE A 99 4.53 12.05 10.95
CA ILE A 99 3.27 12.70 10.59
C ILE A 99 2.12 11.68 10.67
N GLY A 100 2.29 10.48 10.13
CA GLY A 100 1.29 9.42 10.18
C GLY A 100 0.93 9.00 11.61
N ALA A 101 1.91 8.84 12.49
CA ALA A 101 1.68 8.51 13.90
C ALA A 101 0.93 9.62 14.65
N TRP A 102 1.24 10.88 14.35
CA TRP A 102 0.53 12.04 14.90
C TRP A 102 -0.91 12.14 14.39
N LEU A 103 -1.13 11.87 13.09
CA LEU A 103 -2.46 11.85 12.47
C LEU A 103 -3.32 10.68 12.96
N ALA A 104 -2.71 9.52 13.27
CA ALA A 104 -3.41 8.32 13.71
C ALA A 104 -4.20 8.49 15.02
N VAL A 105 -3.86 9.50 15.83
CA VAL A 105 -4.60 9.85 17.05
C VAL A 105 -5.97 10.46 16.73
N ASP A 106 -6.14 11.06 15.55
CA ASP A 106 -7.42 11.62 15.10
C ASP A 106 -8.21 10.62 14.25
N GLY A 107 -9.36 10.17 14.76
CA GLY A 107 -10.18 9.17 14.08
C GLY A 107 -10.70 9.62 12.71
N VAL A 108 -10.93 10.92 12.51
CA VAL A 108 -11.38 11.45 11.21
C VAL A 108 -10.26 11.37 10.18
N SER A 109 -9.06 11.86 10.52
CA SER A 109 -7.87 11.80 9.68
C SER A 109 -7.50 10.35 9.33
N LEU A 110 -7.56 9.44 10.31
CA LEU A 110 -7.27 8.03 10.11
C LEU A 110 -8.28 7.37 9.15
N ARG A 111 -9.58 7.64 9.31
CA ARG A 111 -10.62 7.13 8.40
C ARG A 111 -10.45 7.67 6.99
N LEU A 112 -10.17 8.97 6.85
CA LEU A 112 -9.91 9.59 5.55
C LEU A 112 -8.73 8.92 4.84
N LEU A 113 -7.57 8.88 5.49
CA LEU A 113 -6.36 8.28 4.91
C LEU A 113 -6.55 6.79 4.60
N GLY A 114 -7.18 6.04 5.51
CA GLY A 114 -7.47 4.63 5.30
C GLY A 114 -8.42 4.38 4.13
N ALA A 115 -9.49 5.16 4.01
CA ALA A 115 -10.44 5.07 2.90
C ALA A 115 -9.79 5.45 1.57
N THR A 116 -9.00 6.53 1.55
CA THR A 116 -8.25 6.95 0.35
C THR A 116 -7.24 5.89 -0.07
N PHE A 117 -6.48 5.33 0.87
CA PHE A 117 -5.49 4.28 0.58
C PHE A 117 -6.15 3.00 0.05
N PHE A 118 -7.27 2.58 0.67
CA PHE A 118 -8.06 1.44 0.17
C PHE A 118 -8.58 1.69 -1.24
N ALA A 119 -9.20 2.86 -1.50
CA ALA A 119 -9.74 3.20 -2.82
C ALA A 119 -8.63 3.25 -3.87
N ALA A 120 -7.49 3.84 -3.54
CA ALA A 120 -6.30 3.88 -4.40
C ALA A 120 -5.78 2.47 -4.73
N ALA A 121 -5.69 1.58 -3.74
CA ALA A 121 -5.27 0.20 -3.92
C ALA A 121 -6.26 -0.62 -4.75
N ALA A 122 -7.56 -0.48 -4.50
CA ALA A 122 -8.60 -1.12 -5.28
C ALA A 122 -8.56 -0.64 -6.74
N LEU A 123 -8.42 0.67 -6.97
CA LEU A 123 -8.30 1.24 -8.32
C LEU A 123 -7.06 0.71 -9.04
N ALA A 124 -5.91 0.63 -8.37
CA ALA A 124 -4.70 0.04 -8.92
C ALA A 124 -4.90 -1.45 -9.29
N GLY A 125 -5.63 -2.20 -8.45
CA GLY A 125 -6.01 -3.58 -8.71
C GLY A 125 -6.92 -3.74 -9.92
N PHE A 126 -7.98 -2.93 -10.02
CA PHE A 126 -8.85 -2.90 -11.19
C PHE A 126 -8.09 -2.54 -12.46
N TYR A 127 -7.21 -1.54 -12.38
CA TYR A 127 -6.42 -1.14 -13.52
C TYR A 127 -5.46 -2.26 -13.97
N ALA A 128 -4.86 -3.01 -13.04
CA ALA A 128 -4.07 -4.20 -13.37
C ALA A 128 -4.91 -5.27 -14.11
N ILE A 129 -6.17 -5.47 -13.71
CA ILE A 129 -7.10 -6.38 -14.40
C ILE A 129 -7.38 -5.88 -15.83
N LEU A 130 -7.60 -4.58 -16.04
CA LEU A 130 -7.79 -4.02 -17.38
C LEU A 130 -6.56 -4.23 -18.27
N GLN A 131 -5.36 -3.97 -17.74
CA GLN A 131 -4.11 -4.24 -18.45
C GLN A 131 -3.97 -5.71 -18.84
N TYR A 132 -4.36 -6.61 -17.92
CA TYR A 132 -4.33 -8.05 -18.15
C TYR A 132 -5.24 -8.50 -19.31
N TYR A 133 -6.39 -7.86 -19.47
CA TYR A 133 -7.32 -8.12 -20.59
C TYR A 133 -7.02 -7.30 -21.84
N HIS A 134 -5.88 -6.58 -21.90
CA HIS A 134 -5.52 -5.70 -23.01
C HIS A 134 -6.55 -4.57 -23.25
N LEU A 135 -7.26 -4.16 -22.20
CA LEU A 135 -8.19 -3.04 -22.19
C LEU A 135 -7.53 -1.79 -21.57
N ASP A 136 -6.20 -1.67 -21.70
CA ASP A 136 -5.44 -0.57 -21.09
C ASP A 136 -5.77 0.77 -21.77
N PRO A 137 -6.37 1.75 -21.06
CA PRO A 137 -6.59 3.09 -21.59
C PRO A 137 -5.30 3.89 -21.83
N LEU A 138 -4.16 3.50 -21.24
CA LEU A 138 -2.90 4.25 -21.31
C LEU A 138 -1.77 3.40 -21.93
N PRO A 139 -0.77 4.02 -22.58
CA PRO A 139 0.35 3.28 -23.13
C PRO A 139 1.28 2.76 -22.03
N ALA A 140 1.75 1.53 -22.16
CA ALA A 140 2.71 0.91 -21.24
C ALA A 140 4.12 1.51 -21.41
N ILE A 141 4.33 2.73 -20.90
CA ILE A 141 5.63 3.40 -20.89
C ILE A 141 6.43 2.93 -19.67
N THR A 142 6.87 1.68 -19.70
CA THR A 142 7.74 1.10 -18.66
C THR A 142 8.90 0.32 -19.28
N PRO A 143 10.00 0.09 -18.53
CA PRO A 143 11.10 -0.76 -18.99
C PRO A 143 10.68 -2.20 -19.34
N PHE A 144 9.50 -2.62 -18.88
CA PHE A 144 8.95 -3.95 -19.11
C PHE A 144 7.92 -4.00 -20.25
N GLY A 145 7.63 -2.85 -20.88
CA GLY A 145 6.65 -2.74 -21.97
C GLY A 145 5.31 -3.40 -21.64
N SER A 146 4.78 -4.19 -22.58
CA SER A 146 3.55 -4.98 -22.41
C SER A 146 3.79 -6.40 -21.89
N GLU A 147 5.02 -6.73 -21.50
CA GLU A 147 5.38 -8.07 -21.01
C GLU A 147 4.96 -8.30 -19.56
N ARG A 148 4.76 -7.22 -18.81
CA ARG A 148 4.46 -7.23 -17.38
C ARG A 148 3.32 -6.28 -17.05
N ILE A 149 2.45 -6.71 -16.15
CA ILE A 149 1.39 -5.88 -15.59
C ILE A 149 1.95 -5.02 -14.47
N VAL A 150 1.72 -3.71 -14.55
CA VAL A 150 2.32 -2.71 -13.66
C VAL A 150 1.29 -1.73 -13.10
N SER A 151 0.06 -1.74 -13.61
CA SER A 151 -1.00 -0.79 -13.29
C SER A 151 -0.48 0.64 -13.48
N PHE A 152 -0.66 1.51 -12.50
CA PHE A 152 -0.12 2.86 -12.53
C PHE A 152 1.40 2.92 -12.34
N PHE A 153 2.05 1.84 -11.89
CA PHE A 153 3.46 1.86 -11.47
C PHE A 153 4.43 1.64 -12.65
N GLU A 154 5.70 1.96 -12.44
CA GLU A 154 6.78 1.71 -13.42
C GLU A 154 7.37 0.30 -13.30
N ASN A 155 7.14 -0.36 -12.17
CA ASN A 155 7.73 -1.63 -11.83
C ASN A 155 6.67 -2.56 -11.23
N PRO A 156 6.52 -3.80 -11.73
CA PRO A 156 5.56 -4.75 -11.18
C PRO A 156 5.80 -5.06 -9.70
N ASN A 157 7.05 -4.98 -9.22
CA ASN A 157 7.35 -5.18 -7.80
C ASN A 157 6.74 -4.07 -6.93
N PHE A 158 6.63 -2.84 -7.44
CA PHE A 158 5.97 -1.76 -6.70
C PHE A 158 4.47 -1.98 -6.60
N LEU A 159 3.81 -2.42 -7.69
CA LEU A 159 2.41 -2.83 -7.64
C LEU A 159 2.19 -3.96 -6.63
N GLY A 160 3.01 -5.00 -6.69
CA GLY A 160 2.94 -6.15 -5.77
C GLY A 160 3.10 -5.74 -4.31
N ASN A 161 4.11 -4.92 -3.99
CA ASN A 161 4.35 -4.46 -2.63
C ASN A 161 3.23 -3.52 -2.13
N PHE A 162 2.77 -2.60 -2.97
CA PHE A 162 1.69 -1.69 -2.63
C PHE A 162 0.38 -2.44 -2.32
N ALA A 163 0.01 -3.40 -3.18
CA ALA A 163 -1.17 -4.24 -2.97
C ALA A 163 -1.02 -5.14 -1.73
N ALA A 164 0.16 -5.72 -1.49
CA ALA A 164 0.45 -6.51 -0.30
C ALA A 164 0.31 -5.69 1.00
N CYS A 165 0.72 -4.42 1.00
CA CYS A 165 0.52 -3.50 2.12
C CYS A 165 -0.95 -3.11 2.32
N ALA A 166 -1.74 -2.99 1.25
CA ALA A 166 -3.15 -2.63 1.31
C ALA A 166 -4.06 -3.79 1.72
N LEU A 167 -3.71 -5.02 1.34
CA LEU A 167 -4.49 -6.23 1.60
C LEU A 167 -4.87 -6.43 3.09
N PRO A 168 -3.95 -6.32 4.08
CA PRO A 168 -4.33 -6.54 5.48
C PRO A 168 -5.29 -5.48 6.01
N LEU A 169 -5.18 -4.23 5.53
CA LEU A 169 -6.10 -3.15 5.91
C LEU A 169 -7.49 -3.37 5.30
N ALA A 170 -7.55 -3.79 4.03
CA ALA A 170 -8.79 -4.13 3.35
C ALA A 170 -9.52 -5.30 4.03
N LEU A 171 -8.79 -6.36 4.40
CA LEU A 171 -9.34 -7.51 5.12
C LEU A 171 -9.87 -7.13 6.51
N MET A 172 -9.11 -6.35 7.28
CA MET A 172 -9.57 -5.88 8.59
C MET A 172 -10.79 -4.97 8.47
N ALA A 173 -10.80 -4.04 7.50
CA ALA A 173 -11.96 -3.21 7.23
C ALA A 173 -13.19 -4.05 6.88
N PHE A 174 -13.04 -5.10 6.07
CA PHE A 174 -14.12 -6.03 5.71
C PHE A 174 -14.68 -6.75 6.94
N VAL A 175 -13.81 -7.25 7.84
CA VAL A 175 -14.24 -7.94 9.07
C VAL A 175 -15.00 -6.99 10.00
N CYS A 176 -14.52 -5.75 10.15
CA CYS A 176 -15.11 -4.74 11.02
C CYS A 176 -16.34 -4.02 10.42
N ALA A 177 -16.67 -4.25 9.14
CA ALA A 177 -17.79 -3.57 8.50
C ALA A 177 -19.14 -4.01 9.09
N GLU A 178 -19.97 -3.05 9.49
CA GLU A 178 -21.27 -3.33 10.12
C GLU A 178 -22.38 -3.55 9.08
N SER A 179 -22.35 -2.80 7.97
CA SER A 179 -23.38 -2.89 6.93
C SER A 179 -23.01 -3.87 5.82
N LEU A 180 -24.02 -4.56 5.27
CA LEU A 180 -23.84 -5.48 4.14
C LEU A 180 -23.31 -4.74 2.90
N SER A 181 -23.77 -3.51 2.63
CA SER A 181 -23.30 -2.70 1.51
C SER A 181 -21.81 -2.37 1.63
N ALA A 182 -21.35 -1.95 2.82
CA ALA A 182 -19.93 -1.71 3.05
C ALA A 182 -19.12 -3.00 2.89
N ARG A 183 -19.61 -4.14 3.40
CA ARG A 183 -18.96 -5.45 3.22
C ARG A 183 -18.81 -5.82 1.75
N ILE A 184 -19.84 -5.60 0.92
CA ILE A 184 -19.78 -5.89 -0.53
C ILE A 184 -18.72 -5.01 -1.21
N VAL A 185 -18.73 -3.70 -0.96
CA VAL A 185 -17.73 -2.78 -1.54
C VAL A 185 -16.31 -3.17 -1.12
N LEU A 186 -16.12 -3.49 0.16
CA LEU A 186 -14.82 -3.92 0.71
C LEU A 186 -14.39 -5.27 0.14
N ALA A 187 -15.30 -6.23 -0.04
CA ALA A 187 -15.00 -7.51 -0.67
C ALA A 187 -14.55 -7.35 -2.13
N ILE A 188 -15.31 -6.57 -2.92
CA ILE A 188 -14.98 -6.27 -4.32
C ILE A 188 -13.61 -5.61 -4.42
N GLY A 189 -13.35 -4.57 -3.62
CA GLY A 189 -12.05 -3.90 -3.61
C GLY A 189 -10.91 -4.80 -3.11
N THR A 190 -11.16 -5.65 -2.11
CA THR A 190 -10.17 -6.64 -1.62
C THR A 190 -9.81 -7.64 -2.72
N CYS A 191 -10.80 -8.16 -3.45
CA CYS A 191 -10.57 -9.03 -4.59
C CYS A 191 -9.76 -8.33 -5.69
N ALA A 192 -10.06 -7.06 -5.99
CA ALA A 192 -9.29 -6.28 -6.96
C ALA A 192 -7.84 -6.06 -6.52
N ILE A 193 -7.60 -5.70 -5.25
CA ILE A 193 -6.26 -5.56 -4.65
C ILE A 193 -5.50 -6.88 -4.76
N TYR A 194 -6.14 -7.98 -4.37
CA TYR A 194 -5.53 -9.32 -4.41
C TYR A 194 -5.20 -9.74 -5.84
N ALA A 195 -6.12 -9.55 -6.79
CA ALA A 195 -5.87 -9.82 -8.20
C ALA A 195 -4.70 -8.99 -8.74
N GLY A 196 -4.64 -7.69 -8.44
CA GLY A 196 -3.52 -6.83 -8.82
C GLY A 196 -2.18 -7.31 -8.25
N MET A 197 -2.16 -7.77 -7.00
CA MET A 197 -0.98 -8.36 -6.36
C MET A 197 -0.53 -9.64 -7.08
N LEU A 198 -1.47 -10.51 -7.46
CA LEU A 198 -1.17 -11.73 -8.21
C LEU A 198 -0.64 -11.38 -9.62
N LEU A 199 -1.33 -10.52 -10.35
CA LEU A 199 -1.00 -10.10 -11.71
C LEU A 199 0.34 -9.36 -11.84
N ALA A 200 0.79 -8.66 -10.79
CA ALA A 200 2.14 -8.12 -10.74
C ALA A 200 3.23 -9.20 -10.96
N GLY A 201 2.92 -10.44 -10.56
CA GLY A 201 3.85 -11.56 -10.63
C GLY A 201 5.08 -11.38 -9.74
N SER A 202 5.05 -10.51 -8.73
CA SER A 202 6.20 -10.29 -7.85
C SER A 202 6.23 -11.37 -6.77
N ARG A 203 7.25 -12.24 -6.77
CA ARG A 203 7.45 -13.24 -5.70
C ARG A 203 7.51 -12.57 -4.32
N GLY A 204 8.24 -11.46 -4.22
CA GLY A 204 8.31 -10.65 -2.99
C GLY A 204 6.94 -10.10 -2.58
N GLY A 205 6.14 -9.63 -3.54
CA GLY A 205 4.76 -9.19 -3.30
C GLY A 205 3.86 -10.31 -2.80
N TRP A 206 3.95 -11.51 -3.38
CA TRP A 206 3.19 -12.68 -2.93
C TRP A 206 3.56 -13.11 -1.51
N MET A 207 4.85 -13.18 -1.20
CA MET A 207 5.33 -13.52 0.15
C MET A 207 4.93 -12.46 1.18
N ALA A 208 5.02 -11.18 0.82
CA ALA A 208 4.56 -10.08 1.67
C ALA A 208 3.03 -10.15 1.89
N GLY A 209 2.26 -10.45 0.85
CA GLY A 209 0.81 -10.65 0.93
C GLY A 209 0.43 -11.81 1.84
N LEU A 210 1.10 -12.95 1.72
CA LEU A 210 0.90 -14.10 2.60
C LEU A 210 1.20 -13.75 4.07
N ALA A 211 2.34 -13.10 4.32
CA ALA A 211 2.70 -12.64 5.66
C ALA A 211 1.66 -11.66 6.23
N ALA A 212 1.16 -10.74 5.40
CA ALA A 212 0.13 -9.79 5.79
C ALA A 212 -1.21 -10.45 6.14
N VAL A 213 -1.64 -11.45 5.35
CA VAL A 213 -2.84 -12.25 5.66
C VAL A 213 -2.65 -13.00 6.99
N LEU A 214 -1.49 -13.59 7.23
CA LEU A 214 -1.20 -14.29 8.49
C LEU A 214 -1.29 -13.36 9.70
N ILE A 215 -0.76 -12.13 9.60
CA ILE A 215 -0.89 -11.12 10.66
C ILE A 215 -2.36 -10.82 10.96
N VAL A 216 -3.19 -10.67 9.92
CA VAL A 216 -4.63 -10.43 10.07
C VAL A 216 -5.33 -11.61 10.73
N VAL A 217 -5.05 -12.83 10.28
CA VAL A 217 -5.64 -14.06 10.86
C VAL A 217 -5.29 -14.18 12.34
N ILE A 218 -4.03 -13.98 12.71
CA ILE A 218 -3.59 -14.01 14.13
C ILE A 218 -4.29 -12.91 14.93
N GLY A 219 -4.39 -11.69 14.38
CA GLY A 219 -5.06 -10.57 15.02
C GLY A 219 -6.55 -10.83 15.26
N ILE A 220 -7.25 -11.38 14.27
CA ILE A 220 -8.66 -11.78 14.35
C ILE A 220 -8.83 -12.89 15.39
N ALA A 221 -8.04 -13.96 15.33
CA ALA A 221 -8.11 -15.08 16.27
C ALA A 221 -7.92 -14.61 17.73
N ARG A 222 -6.93 -13.73 17.97
CA ARG A 222 -6.72 -13.12 19.27
C ARG A 222 -7.90 -12.24 19.69
N GLY A 223 -8.47 -11.47 18.77
CA GLY A 223 -9.65 -10.64 19.03
C GLY A 223 -10.89 -11.46 19.39
N MET A 224 -11.09 -12.61 18.73
CA MET A 224 -12.16 -13.56 19.06
C MET A 224 -11.97 -14.18 20.44
N TRP A 225 -10.76 -14.65 20.77
CA TRP A 225 -10.47 -15.20 22.09
C TRP A 225 -10.72 -14.19 23.21
N GLN A 226 -10.45 -12.90 22.94
CA GLN A 226 -10.74 -11.81 23.88
C GLN A 226 -12.21 -11.34 23.87
N GLY A 227 -13.09 -11.94 23.06
CA GLY A 227 -14.50 -11.54 22.93
C GLY A 227 -14.71 -10.16 22.28
N ARG A 228 -13.70 -9.61 21.59
CA ARG A 228 -13.74 -8.26 21.00
C ARG A 228 -14.26 -8.23 19.56
N ILE A 229 -14.21 -9.38 18.87
CA ILE A 229 -14.57 -9.50 17.45
C ILE A 229 -15.58 -10.63 17.30
N MET A 230 -16.73 -10.32 16.70
CA MET A 230 -17.72 -11.31 16.25
C MET A 230 -17.63 -11.42 14.73
N ILE A 231 -17.41 -12.64 14.22
CA ILE A 231 -17.23 -12.87 12.78
C ILE A 231 -18.56 -13.28 12.15
N ALA A 232 -18.94 -12.57 11.09
CA ALA A 232 -19.96 -13.04 10.15
C ALA A 232 -19.33 -14.07 9.20
N TRP A 233 -19.49 -15.35 9.52
CA TRP A 233 -18.86 -16.49 8.85
C TRP A 233 -19.31 -16.63 7.39
N LEU A 234 -20.57 -16.32 7.06
CA LEU A 234 -21.08 -16.38 5.67
C LEU A 234 -20.36 -15.40 4.73
N PRO A 235 -20.33 -14.07 4.98
CA PRO A 235 -19.53 -13.14 4.17
C PRO A 235 -18.04 -13.51 4.10
N LEU A 236 -17.47 -14.00 5.20
CA LEU A 236 -16.07 -14.40 5.23
C LEU A 236 -15.80 -15.61 4.32
N ALA A 237 -16.65 -16.63 4.38
CA ALA A 237 -16.56 -17.80 3.51
C ALA A 237 -16.71 -17.41 2.04
N ALA A 238 -17.64 -16.50 1.72
CA ALA A 238 -17.81 -15.97 0.37
C ALA A 238 -16.55 -15.24 -0.12
N LEU A 239 -15.96 -14.38 0.71
CA LEU A 239 -14.71 -13.69 0.37
C LEU A 239 -13.57 -14.69 0.14
N LEU A 240 -13.38 -15.67 1.04
CA LEU A 240 -12.35 -16.69 0.89
C LEU A 240 -12.54 -17.50 -0.40
N PHE A 241 -13.77 -17.90 -0.70
CA PHE A 241 -14.09 -18.56 -1.96
C PHE A 241 -13.72 -17.70 -3.17
N SER A 242 -14.05 -16.39 -3.16
CA SER A 242 -13.68 -15.47 -4.23
C SER A 242 -12.16 -15.32 -4.40
N LEU A 243 -11.41 -15.26 -3.30
CA LEU A 243 -9.95 -15.18 -3.34
C LEU A 243 -9.35 -16.47 -3.92
N VAL A 244 -9.81 -17.64 -3.47
CA VAL A 244 -9.38 -18.94 -4.02
C VAL A 244 -9.72 -19.05 -5.51
N ALA A 245 -10.93 -18.68 -5.90
CA ALA A 245 -11.34 -18.68 -7.30
C ALA A 245 -10.46 -17.76 -8.15
N THR A 246 -10.12 -16.58 -7.65
CA THR A 246 -9.20 -15.63 -8.32
C THR A 246 -7.82 -16.25 -8.50
N THR A 247 -7.27 -16.90 -7.46
CA THR A 247 -5.99 -17.62 -7.56
C THR A 247 -6.02 -18.72 -8.61
N LEU A 248 -7.07 -19.56 -8.61
CA LEU A 248 -7.20 -20.65 -9.58
C LEU A 248 -7.29 -20.10 -11.01
N LEU A 249 -8.15 -19.11 -11.24
CA LEU A 249 -8.33 -18.49 -12.56
C LEU A 249 -7.06 -17.82 -13.09
N LEU A 250 -6.30 -17.15 -12.23
CA LEU A 250 -5.09 -16.43 -12.64
C LEU A 250 -3.85 -17.34 -12.68
N SER A 251 -3.80 -18.41 -11.89
CA SER A 251 -2.65 -19.32 -11.84
C SER A 251 -2.42 -20.08 -13.16
N GLN A 252 -3.51 -20.42 -13.85
CA GLN A 252 -3.49 -21.20 -15.08
C GLN A 252 -3.14 -20.36 -16.32
N ARG A 253 -3.08 -19.05 -16.18
CA ARG A 253 -2.88 -18.14 -17.30
C ARG A 253 -1.51 -17.48 -17.25
N PRO A 254 -0.91 -17.19 -18.41
CA PRO A 254 0.39 -16.55 -18.45
C PRO A 254 0.30 -15.11 -17.96
N VAL A 255 1.27 -14.72 -17.13
CA VAL A 255 1.34 -13.41 -16.49
C VAL A 255 2.60 -12.64 -16.90
N VAL A 256 3.58 -13.36 -17.44
CA VAL A 256 4.78 -12.77 -18.02
C VAL A 256 4.92 -13.25 -19.45
N LYS A 257 5.12 -12.33 -20.39
CA LYS A 257 5.62 -12.69 -21.72
C LYS A 257 7.15 -12.71 -21.61
N SER A 258 7.77 -13.88 -21.75
CA SER A 258 9.23 -14.02 -21.83
C SER A 258 9.64 -14.29 -23.28
N HIS A 259 10.91 -14.06 -23.62
CA HIS A 259 11.48 -14.44 -24.92
C HIS A 259 11.34 -15.95 -25.20
N ASP A 260 11.39 -16.78 -24.14
CA ASP A 260 11.23 -18.25 -24.23
C ASP A 260 9.76 -18.70 -24.25
N GLY A 261 8.82 -17.75 -24.21
CA GLY A 261 7.38 -18.02 -24.22
C GLY A 261 6.62 -17.43 -23.03
N PRO A 262 5.29 -17.54 -23.04
CA PRO A 262 4.44 -17.04 -21.97
C PRO A 262 4.60 -17.89 -20.70
N VAL A 263 4.95 -17.27 -19.56
CA VAL A 263 5.18 -17.93 -18.28
C VAL A 263 3.98 -17.74 -17.35
N THR A 264 3.48 -18.85 -16.83
CA THR A 264 2.38 -18.91 -15.84
C THR A 264 2.85 -18.52 -14.43
N MET A 265 1.92 -18.27 -13.51
CA MET A 265 2.30 -17.98 -12.12
C MET A 265 2.99 -19.17 -11.45
N SER A 266 2.51 -20.39 -11.68
CA SER A 266 3.08 -21.61 -11.09
C SER A 266 4.52 -21.83 -11.54
N GLU A 267 4.80 -21.71 -12.84
CA GLU A 267 6.16 -21.79 -13.37
C GLU A 267 7.07 -20.71 -12.79
N ARG A 268 6.52 -19.50 -12.59
CA ARG A 268 7.29 -18.40 -12.02
C ARG A 268 7.59 -18.55 -10.53
N ILE A 269 6.76 -19.25 -9.77
CA ILE A 269 7.05 -19.63 -8.38
C ILE A 269 8.19 -20.63 -8.33
N LEU A 270 8.25 -21.55 -9.30
CA LEU A 270 9.22 -22.65 -9.34
C LEU A 270 10.55 -22.27 -9.99
N SER A 271 10.57 -21.27 -10.88
CA SER A 271 11.81 -20.77 -11.45
C SER A 271 12.65 -20.10 -10.35
N THR A 272 13.97 -20.29 -10.40
CA THR A 272 14.92 -19.63 -9.49
C THR A 272 15.32 -18.27 -10.06
#